data_AF-A0A356FWS8-F1
#
_entry.id   AF-A0A356FWS8-F1
#
_cell.length_a   1.000
_cell.length_b   1.000
_cell.length_c   1.000
_cell.angle_alpha   90.00
_cell.angle_beta   90.00
_cell.angle_gamma   90.00
#
_symmetry.space_group_name_H-M   'P 1'
#
loop_
_entity.id
_entity.type
_entity.pdbx_description
1 polymer ?
#
loop_
_entity_poly.entity_id
_entity_poly.type
_entity_poly.pdbx_seq_one_letter_code
_entity_poly.pdbx_strand_id
1 'polypeptide(L)' 'MTKKYLVFDLDGTLINSIPDMCREIGLFLQKQGERPLTEPETVSIIGNGARVMLAGALKLVGKETT' A
#
# COMPACT_ATOMS: atom_id res chain seq x y z
N MET A 1 1.37 -36.29 -7.81
CA MET A 1 1.05 -35.73 -6.48
C MET A 1 -0.08 -34.74 -6.61
N THR A 2 -1.20 -34.95 -5.93
CA THR A 2 -2.35 -34.04 -5.94
C THR A 2 -2.25 -33.07 -4.78
N LYS A 3 -2.27 -31.76 -5.03
CA LYS A 3 -2.36 -30.77 -3.95
C LYS A 3 -3.76 -30.84 -3.32
N LYS A 4 -3.82 -30.94 -1.99
CA LYS A 4 -5.08 -31.05 -1.23
C LYS A 4 -5.64 -29.69 -0.78
N TYR A 5 -4.79 -28.66 -0.78
CA TYR A 5 -5.13 -27.33 -0.31
C TYR A 5 -4.53 -26.28 -1.24
N LEU A 6 -5.23 -25.16 -1.33
CA LEU A 6 -4.80 -23.96 -2.02
C LEU A 6 -5.14 -22.78 -1.10
N VAL A 7 -4.13 -21.97 -0.79
CA VAL A 7 -4.27 -20.77 0.00
C VAL A 7 -3.98 -19.61 -0.92
N PHE A 8 -4.85 -18.61 -0.87
CA PHE A 8 -4.71 -17.39 -1.66
C PHE A 8 -4.45 -16.24 -0.71
N ASP A 9 -3.51 -15.39 -1.11
CA ASP A 9 -3.43 -14.04 -0.56
C ASP A 9 -4.64 -13.23 -1.04
N LEU A 10 -4.96 -12.13 -0.36
CA LEU A 10 -6.08 -11.26 -0.72
C LEU A 10 -5.64 -10.19 -1.71
N ASP A 11 -4.79 -9.28 -1.24
CA ASP A 11 -4.38 -8.07 -1.96
C ASP A 11 -3.44 -8.40 -3.11
N GLY A 12 -3.78 -7.99 -4.32
CA GLY A 12 -3.01 -8.29 -5.52
C GLY A 12 -3.09 -9.75 -6.00
N THR A 13 -3.84 -10.61 -5.29
CA THR A 13 -4.11 -12.00 -5.71
C THR A 13 -5.60 -12.22 -6.01
N LEU A 14 -6.48 -12.07 -5.03
CA LEU A 14 -7.93 -12.21 -5.22
C LEU A 14 -8.60 -10.88 -5.58
N ILE A 15 -8.05 -9.77 -5.11
CA ILE A 15 -8.59 -8.42 -5.33
C ILE A 15 -7.49 -7.51 -5.85
N ASN A 16 -7.79 -6.74 -6.90
CA ASN A 16 -6.93 -5.62 -7.30
C ASN A 16 -7.22 -4.41 -6.40
N SER A 17 -6.63 -4.39 -5.20
CA SER A 17 -6.82 -3.34 -4.20
C SER A 17 -5.91 -2.11 -4.40
N ILE A 18 -4.95 -2.16 -5.35
CA ILE A 18 -3.99 -1.07 -5.60
C ILE A 18 -4.67 0.29 -5.83
N PRO A 19 -5.70 0.43 -6.69
CA PRO A 19 -6.28 1.75 -6.98
C PRO A 19 -6.93 2.38 -5.74
N ASP A 20 -7.63 1.58 -4.94
CA ASP A 20 -8.29 2.06 -3.72
C ASP A 20 -7.27 2.44 -2.65
N MET A 21 -6.23 1.62 -2.47
CA MET A 21 -5.15 1.92 -1.53
C MET A 21 -4.39 3.19 -1.95
N CYS A 22 -4.13 3.37 -3.24
CA CYS A 22 -3.48 4.58 -3.77
C CYS A 22 -4.33 5.82 -3.48
N ARG A 23 -5.66 5.73 -3.68
CA ARG A 23 -6.60 6.81 -3.38
C ARG A 23 -6.60 7.16 -1.88
N GLU A 24 -6.75 6.16 -1.01
CA GLU A 24 -6.86 6.40 0.44
C GLU A 24 -5.56 6.91 1.06
N ILE A 25 -4.40 6.37 0.66
CA ILE A 25 -3.10 6.89 1.09
C ILE A 25 -2.91 8.32 0.56
N GLY A 26 -3.33 8.58 -0.68
CA GLY A 26 -3.33 9.94 -1.25
C GLY A 26 -4.14 10.92 -0.42
N LEU A 27 -5.35 10.55 0.01
CA LEU A 27 -6.19 11.37 0.90
C LEU A 27 -5.53 11.60 2.27
N PHE A 28 -4.89 10.57 2.82
CA PHE A 28 -4.12 10.71 4.06
C PHE A 28 -2.97 11.71 3.90
N LEU A 29 -2.16 11.59 2.86
CA LEU A 29 -1.03 12.47 2.59
C LEU A 29 -1.47 13.92 2.35
N GLN A 30 -2.56 14.12 1.60
CA GLN A 30 -3.13 15.45 1.38
C GLN A 30 -3.56 16.11 2.70
N LYS A 31 -4.15 15.36 3.64
CA LYS A 31 -4.47 15.87 4.99
C LYS A 31 -3.22 16.25 5.79
N GLN A 32 -2.06 15.71 5.45
CA GLN A 32 -0.76 16.05 6.05
C GLN A 32 -0.01 17.15 5.30
N GLY A 33 -0.63 17.76 4.28
CA GLY A 33 -0.03 18.80 3.44
C GLY A 33 0.92 18.26 2.36
N GLU A 34 0.89 16.96 2.09
CA GLU A 34 1.78 16.29 1.15
C GLU A 34 1.08 15.95 -0.17
N ARG A 35 1.89 15.70 -1.21
CA ARG A 35 1.37 15.20 -2.49
C ARG A 35 0.81 13.79 -2.34
N PRO A 36 -0.22 13.39 -3.13
CA PRO A 36 -0.59 11.99 -3.24
C PRO A 36 0.53 11.17 -3.90
N LEU A 37 0.51 9.86 -3.66
CA LEU A 37 1.38 8.91 -4.36
C LEU A 37 0.80 8.54 -5.73
N THR A 38 1.69 8.12 -6.62
CA THR A 38 1.33 7.41 -7.84
C THR A 38 1.03 5.93 -7.55
N GLU A 39 0.36 5.22 -8.45
CA GLU A 39 0.14 3.78 -8.30
C GLU A 39 1.46 2.98 -8.21
N PRO A 40 2.50 3.23 -9.02
CA PRO A 40 3.78 2.53 -8.88
C PRO A 40 4.44 2.75 -7.52
N GLU A 41 4.37 3.97 -6.98
CA GLU A 41 4.84 4.27 -5.62
C GLU A 41 4.05 3.50 -4.57
N THR A 42 2.73 3.44 -4.74
CA THR A 42 1.82 2.70 -3.85
C THR A 42 2.13 1.21 -3.85
N VAL A 43 2.37 0.60 -5.03
CA VAL A 43 2.75 -0.82 -5.15
C VAL A 43 4.03 -1.12 -4.36
N SER A 44 4.99 -0.19 -4.32
CA SER A 44 6.28 -0.41 -3.66
C SER A 44 6.22 -0.52 -2.13
N ILE A 45 5.09 -0.14 -1.51
CA ILE A 45 4.92 -0.06 -0.04
C ILE A 45 3.82 -0.99 0.51
N ILE A 46 3.27 -1.87 -0.33
CA ILE A 46 2.19 -2.82 0.03
C ILE A 46 2.76 -4.19 0.42
N GLY A 47 2.01 -4.95 1.22
CA GLY A 47 2.32 -6.36 1.55
C GLY A 47 2.92 -6.59 2.95
N ASN A 48 3.29 -5.53 3.67
CA ASN A 48 3.89 -5.63 5.01
C ASN A 48 2.98 -5.07 6.13
N GLY A 49 1.68 -4.97 5.85
CA GLY A 49 0.68 -4.42 6.76
C GLY A 49 0.63 -2.89 6.82
N ALA A 50 -0.45 -2.37 7.41
CA ALA A 50 -0.80 -0.96 7.34
C ALA A 50 0.24 -0.01 7.96
N ARG A 51 0.88 -0.40 9.08
CA ARG A 51 1.90 0.44 9.73
C ARG A 51 3.12 0.66 8.83
N VAL A 52 3.62 -0.41 8.21
CA VAL A 52 4.78 -0.33 7.31
C VAL A 52 4.43 0.46 6.05
N MET A 53 3.22 0.27 5.53
CA MET A 53 2.70 1.02 4.40
C MET A 53 2.64 2.53 4.68
N LEU A 54 2.10 2.96 5.83
CA LEU A 54 2.04 4.38 6.19
C LEU A 54 3.44 4.99 6.40
N ALA A 55 4.36 4.26 7.04
CA ALA A 55 5.75 4.71 7.19
C ALA A 55 6.45 4.84 5.82
N GLY A 56 6.23 3.89 4.92
CA GLY A 56 6.74 3.94 3.54
C GLY A 56 6.18 5.13 2.76
N ALA A 57 4.87 5.40 2.89
CA ALA A 57 4.22 6.54 2.25
C ALA A 57 4.82 7.89 2.71
N LEU A 58 5.02 8.06 4.01
CA LEU A 58 5.68 9.26 4.57
C LEU A 58 7.12 9.40 4.08
N LYS A 59 7.87 8.30 4.01
CA LYS A 59 9.24 8.30 3.51
C LYS A 59 9.33 8.70 2.03
N LEU A 60 8.40 8.26 1.20
CA LEU A 60 8.34 8.60 -0.24
C LEU A 60 8.07 10.09 -0.51
N VAL A 61 7.43 10.77 0.44
CA VAL A 61 7.24 12.24 0.40
C VAL A 61 8.29 13.00 1.21
N GLY A 62 9.35 12.32 1.69
CA GLY A 62 10.48 12.96 2.38
C GLY A 62 10.26 13.25 3.86
N LYS A 63 9.23 12.68 4.48
CA LYS A 63 9.01 12.75 5.93
C LYS A 63 9.66 11.56 6.65
N GLU A 64 10.43 11.82 7.70
CA GLU A 64 10.90 10.76 8.60
C GLU A 64 9.79 10.32 9.55
N THR A 65 9.69 9.01 9.77
CA THR A 65 8.79 8.42 10.76
C THR A 65 9.58 8.21 12.04
N THR A 66 9.24 8.92 13.13
CA THR A 66 9.84 8.72 14.45
C THR A 66 9.45 7.36 15.04
#